data_AF-A0A8J7C7D5-F1
#
_entry.id   AF-A0A8J7C7D5-F1
#
_cell.length_a   1.000
_cell.length_b   1.000
_cell.length_c   1.000
_cell.angle_alpha   90.00
_cell.angle_beta   90.00
_cell.angle_gamma   90.00
#
_symmetry.space_group_name_H-M   'P 1'
#
loop_
_entity.id
_entity.type
_entity.pdbx_description
1 polymer ?
#
loop_
_entity_poly.entity_id
_entity_poly.type
_entity_poly.pdbx_seq_one_letter_code
_entity_poly.pdbx_strand_id
1 'polypeptide(L)'
;DLHPFKVRLPLSGRKAVIYFSAEKRVDYRPLQRDLGKRYRRRIEMRSLGVRDGARMCGGLGPCGRCLCCTTFMDRFHSVTVRMAKRQHLSLNPTKISGLCGRLMCCLSHEVEQYPEQPRGRR
;
A
#
# COMPACT_ATOMS: atom_id res chain seq x y z
N ASP A 1 -4.37 -14.10 8.40
CA ASP A 1 -4.12 -13.36 9.65
C ASP A 1 -4.39 -11.88 9.52
N LEU A 2 -4.76 -11.24 10.65
CA LEU A 2 -5.05 -9.81 10.74
C LEU A 2 -3.81 -9.10 11.30
N HIS A 3 -3.26 -8.16 10.53
CA HIS A 3 -2.05 -7.41 10.89
C HIS A 3 -2.43 -5.97 11.26
N PRO A 4 -2.47 -5.61 12.55
CA PRO A 4 -2.78 -4.25 12.98
C PRO A 4 -1.59 -3.31 12.73
N PHE A 5 -1.87 -2.12 12.21
CA PHE A 5 -0.85 -1.09 11.93
C PHE A 5 -0.92 0.07 12.91
N LYS A 6 -2.13 0.57 13.16
CA LYS A 6 -2.32 1.81 13.91
C LYS A 6 -3.65 1.79 14.65
N VAL A 7 -3.64 2.31 15.87
CA VAL A 7 -4.86 2.57 16.64
C VAL A 7 -4.96 4.07 16.89
N ARG A 8 -6.09 4.67 16.54
CA ARG A 8 -6.40 6.08 16.85
C ARG A 8 -7.43 6.14 17.97
N LEU A 9 -7.03 6.74 19.10
CA LEU A 9 -7.86 6.93 20.28
C LEU A 9 -7.97 8.43 20.58
N PRO A 10 -9.12 9.07 20.27
CA PRO A 10 -9.38 10.45 20.68
C PRO A 10 -9.51 10.52 22.21
N LEU A 11 -8.98 11.59 22.82
CA LEU A 11 -9.02 11.80 24.27
C LEU A 11 -10.45 12.00 24.80
N SER A 12 -11.29 12.72 24.05
CA SER A 12 -12.67 13.04 24.40
C SER A 12 -13.72 12.16 23.70
N GLY A 13 -13.30 11.33 22.75
CA GLY A 13 -14.21 10.59 21.88
C GLY A 13 -14.53 9.18 22.37
N ARG A 14 -15.80 8.77 22.22
CA ARG A 14 -16.23 7.38 22.49
C ARG A 14 -15.81 6.38 21.39
N LYS A 15 -15.13 6.83 20.34
CA LYS A 15 -14.85 6.04 19.13
C LYS A 15 -13.35 5.81 18.94
N ALA A 16 -12.94 4.55 18.94
CA ALA A 16 -11.59 4.11 18.59
C ALA A 16 -11.57 3.62 17.13
N VAL A 17 -10.51 3.90 16.39
CA VAL A 17 -10.32 3.40 15.02
C VAL A 17 -9.08 2.53 14.96
N ILE A 18 -9.23 1.29 14.52
CA ILE A 18 -8.13 0.33 14.34
C ILE A 18 -7.91 0.13 12.84
N TYR A 19 -6.71 0.45 12.38
CA TYR A 19 -6.27 0.23 11.02
C TYR A 19 -5.51 -1.09 10.94
N PHE A 20 -5.91 -1.97 10.00
CA PHE A 20 -5.30 -3.29 9.82
C PHE A 20 -5.18 -3.64 8.34
N SER A 21 -4.27 -4.55 7.99
CA SER A 21 -4.29 -5.24 6.71
C SER A 21 -4.53 -6.73 6.92
N ALA A 22 -5.01 -7.38 5.86
CA ALA A 22 -5.12 -8.83 5.81
C ALA A 22 -4.95 -9.28 4.35
N GLU A 23 -4.24 -10.38 4.13
CA GLU A 23 -4.06 -10.95 2.79
C GLU A 23 -5.34 -11.61 2.27
N LYS A 24 -6.14 -12.16 3.18
CA LYS A 24 -7.43 -12.80 2.89
C LYS A 24 -8.54 -12.06 3.63
N ARG A 25 -9.78 -12.28 3.21
CA ARG A 25 -10.96 -11.73 3.90
C ARG A 25 -11.02 -12.30 5.33
N VAL A 26 -10.97 -11.41 6.33
CA VAL A 26 -11.05 -11.76 7.75
C VAL A 26 -12.38 -11.31 8.31
N ASP A 27 -13.08 -12.18 9.03
CA ASP A 27 -14.23 -11.80 9.83
C ASP A 27 -13.78 -11.24 11.19
N TYR A 28 -13.71 -9.91 11.28
CA TYR A 28 -13.30 -9.21 12.50
C TYR A 28 -14.46 -8.87 13.45
N ARG A 29 -15.70 -9.27 13.15
CA ARG A 29 -16.88 -8.94 13.98
C ARG A 29 -16.79 -9.46 15.42
N PRO A 30 -16.31 -10.69 15.69
CA PRO A 30 -16.13 -11.17 17.06
C PRO A 30 -15.15 -10.29 17.85
N LEU A 31 -13.97 -10.01 17.26
CA LEU A 31 -12.94 -9.16 17.86
C LEU A 31 -13.46 -7.74 18.10
N GLN A 32 -14.16 -7.14 17.13
CA GLN A 32 -14.74 -5.81 17.27
C GLN A 32 -15.70 -5.73 18.46
N ARG A 33 -16.55 -6.75 18.64
CA ARG A 33 -17.51 -6.84 19.75
C ARG A 33 -16.80 -7.00 21.09
N ASP A 34 -15.80 -7.86 21.17
CA ASP A 34 -15.09 -8.14 22.41
C ASP A 34 -14.28 -6.91 22.88
N LEU A 35 -13.62 -6.23 21.95
CA LEU A 35 -12.95 -4.96 22.22
C LEU A 35 -13.94 -3.86 22.63
N GLY A 36 -15.10 -3.78 21.98
CA GLY A 36 -16.13 -2.79 22.32
C GLY A 36 -16.69 -2.99 23.72
N LYS A 37 -16.94 -4.24 24.12
CA LYS A 37 -17.37 -4.60 25.49
C LYS A 37 -16.28 -4.31 26.52
N ARG A 38 -15.04 -4.76 26.26
CA ARG A 38 -13.92 -4.61 27.21
C ARG A 38 -13.57 -3.15 27.50
N TYR A 39 -13.53 -2.31 26.46
CA TYR A 39 -13.12 -0.91 26.59
C TYR A 39 -14.28 0.08 26.70
N ARG A 40 -15.53 -0.40 26.67
CA ARG A 40 -16.76 0.41 26.70
C ARG A 40 -16.73 1.55 25.66
N ARG A 41 -16.23 1.26 24.46
CA ARG A 41 -16.03 2.22 23.36
C ARG A 41 -16.54 1.64 22.05
N ARG A 42 -16.97 2.51 21.13
CA ARG A 42 -17.29 2.13 19.76
C ARG A 42 -16.00 1.86 18.99
N ILE A 43 -15.79 0.63 18.58
CA ILE A 43 -14.61 0.22 17.79
C ILE A 43 -14.97 0.26 16.30
N GLU A 44 -14.24 1.04 15.52
CA GLU A 44 -14.28 0.99 14.05
C GLU A 44 -13.04 0.24 13.55
N MET A 45 -13.27 -0.83 12.80
CA MET A 45 -12.22 -1.58 12.11
C MET A 45 -12.10 -1.03 10.68
N ARG A 46 -10.90 -0.59 10.27
CA ARG A 46 -10.61 -0.13 8.91
C ARG A 46 -9.55 -0.99 8.26
N SER A 47 -9.91 -1.63 7.16
CA SER A 47 -8.95 -2.32 6.30
C SER A 47 -8.14 -1.32 5.49
N LEU A 48 -6.83 -1.55 5.44
CA LEU A 48 -5.89 -0.82 4.59
C LEU A 48 -5.46 -1.73 3.44
N GLY A 49 -5.35 -1.17 2.25
CA GLY A 49 -4.64 -1.83 1.16
C GLY A 49 -3.15 -1.99 1.51
N VAL A 50 -2.48 -2.97 0.92
CA VAL A 50 -1.04 -3.21 1.15
C VAL A 50 -0.18 -1.97 0.87
N ARG A 51 -0.57 -1.15 -0.13
CA ARG A 51 0.11 0.12 -0.45
C ARG A 51 -0.14 1.19 0.60
N ASP A 52 -1.36 1.30 1.13
CA ASP A 52 -1.68 2.26 2.19
C ASP A 52 -0.98 1.90 3.50
N GLY A 53 -0.82 0.60 3.77
CA GLY A 53 0.03 0.11 4.86
C GLY A 53 1.47 0.59 4.70
N ALA A 54 2.09 0.36 3.54
CA ALA A 54 3.45 0.85 3.27
C ALA A 54 3.54 2.38 3.32
N ARG A 55 2.52 3.10 2.84
CA ARG A 55 2.43 4.56 2.94
C ARG A 55 2.38 5.03 4.39
N MET A 56 1.60 4.35 5.24
CA MET A 56 1.45 4.72 6.65
C MET A 56 2.71 4.44 7.45
N CYS A 57 3.44 3.38 7.14
CA CYS A 57 4.73 3.06 7.77
C CYS A 57 5.86 3.95 7.26
N GLY A 58 5.82 4.36 5.99
CA GLY A 58 6.95 4.98 5.33
C GLY A 58 8.06 3.99 5.00
N GLY A 59 9.26 4.52 4.72
CA GLY A 59 10.45 3.74 4.42
C GLY A 59 11.19 4.22 3.17
N LEU A 60 12.23 3.48 2.81
CA LEU A 60 13.06 3.74 1.64
C LEU A 60 12.78 2.71 0.55
N GLY A 61 12.56 3.18 -0.68
CA GLY A 61 12.45 2.32 -1.85
C GLY A 61 13.80 1.68 -2.20
N PRO A 62 13.82 0.73 -3.15
CA PRO A 62 15.05 0.10 -3.63
C PRO A 62 16.04 1.10 -4.25
N CYS A 63 15.59 2.30 -4.61
CA CYS A 63 16.42 3.41 -5.08
C CYS A 63 17.06 4.24 -3.94
N GLY A 64 16.84 3.88 -2.67
CA GLY A 64 17.37 4.60 -1.51
C GLY A 64 16.62 5.90 -1.14
N ARG A 65 15.56 6.26 -1.87
CA ARG A 65 14.72 7.44 -1.59
C ARG A 65 13.48 7.06 -0.80
N CYS A 66 12.85 8.04 -0.12
CA CYS A 66 11.53 7.87 0.49
C CYS A 66 10.51 7.35 -0.53
N LEU A 67 9.54 6.56 -0.06
CA LEU A 67 8.50 5.99 -0.93
C LEU A 67 7.77 7.07 -1.73
N CYS A 68 7.54 6.86 -3.03
CA CYS A 68 6.82 7.85 -3.85
C CYS A 68 5.38 8.05 -3.34
N CYS A 69 4.75 6.99 -2.81
CA CYS A 69 3.40 7.05 -2.23
C CYS A 69 3.31 7.82 -0.90
N THR A 70 4.44 8.17 -0.27
CA THR A 70 4.49 9.01 0.93
C THR A 70 4.93 10.44 0.65
N THR A 71 5.49 10.70 -0.54
CA THR A 71 6.16 11.97 -0.85
C THR A 71 5.33 12.81 -1.81
N PHE A 72 5.16 12.35 -3.06
CA PHE A 72 4.55 13.17 -4.12
C PHE A 72 3.40 12.48 -4.85
N MET A 73 3.20 11.17 -4.67
CA MET A 73 2.23 10.40 -5.44
C MET A 73 1.03 9.98 -4.60
N ASP A 74 -0.01 10.81 -4.63
CA ASP A 74 -1.28 10.57 -3.93
C ASP A 74 -2.33 9.83 -4.76
N ARG A 75 -2.28 9.98 -6.10
CA ARG A 75 -3.18 9.29 -7.04
C ARG A 75 -2.39 8.26 -7.83
N PHE A 76 -2.88 7.02 -7.78
CA PHE A 76 -2.19 5.90 -8.41
C PHE A 76 -2.89 5.50 -9.70
N HIS A 77 -2.16 5.54 -10.80
CA HIS A 77 -2.54 4.87 -12.03
C HIS A 77 -2.23 3.37 -11.93
N SER A 78 -2.87 2.58 -12.78
CA SER A 78 -2.54 1.17 -12.93
C SER A 78 -1.10 1.05 -13.44
N VAL A 79 -0.26 0.37 -12.67
CA VAL A 79 1.12 0.09 -13.06
C VAL A 79 1.14 -1.27 -13.77
N THR A 80 1.80 -1.34 -14.93
CA THR A 80 1.90 -2.59 -15.71
C THR A 80 3.36 -3.00 -15.91
N VAL A 81 3.58 -4.30 -16.10
CA VAL A 81 4.93 -4.84 -16.38
C VAL A 81 5.51 -4.26 -17.68
N ARG A 82 4.66 -3.84 -18.63
CA ARG A 82 5.10 -3.15 -19.86
C ARG A 82 5.83 -1.83 -19.58
N MET A 83 5.43 -1.11 -18.52
CA MET A 83 6.11 0.12 -18.11
C MET A 83 7.55 -0.17 -17.66
N ALA A 84 7.75 -1.21 -16.85
CA ALA A 84 9.09 -1.65 -16.45
C ALA A 84 9.95 -2.06 -17.67
N LYS A 85 9.34 -2.75 -18.65
CA LYS A 85 10.03 -3.12 -19.90
C LYS A 85 10.45 -1.89 -20.72
N ARG A 86 9.57 -0.89 -20.84
CA ARG A 86 9.87 0.38 -21.54
C ARG A 86 11.01 1.15 -20.87
N GLN A 87 11.14 1.03 -19.55
CA GLN A 87 12.22 1.62 -18.77
C GLN A 87 13.51 0.78 -18.73
N HIS A 88 13.59 -0.28 -19.55
CA HIS A 88 14.74 -1.19 -19.61
C HIS A 88 15.11 -1.85 -18.26
N LEU A 89 14.12 -2.01 -17.38
CA LEU A 89 14.32 -2.69 -16.10
C LEU A 89 14.20 -4.21 -16.26
N SER A 90 14.98 -4.95 -15.46
CA SER A 90 14.85 -6.40 -15.33
C SER A 90 13.45 -6.76 -14.82
N LEU A 91 12.80 -7.74 -15.44
CA LEU A 91 11.45 -8.20 -15.04
C LEU A 91 11.46 -9.09 -13.79
N ASN A 92 12.58 -9.14 -13.05
CA ASN A 92 12.64 -9.81 -11.75
C ASN A 92 11.71 -9.08 -10.75
N PRO A 93 10.73 -9.77 -10.13
CA PRO A 93 9.78 -9.16 -9.19
C PRO A 93 10.46 -8.33 -8.09
N THR A 94 11.61 -8.75 -7.58
CA THR A 94 12.35 -8.04 -6.53
C THR A 94 12.88 -6.69 -6.98
N LYS A 95 13.13 -6.50 -8.29
CA LYS A 95 13.64 -5.26 -8.87
C LYS A 95 12.54 -4.28 -9.28
N ILE A 96 11.33 -4.78 -9.57
CA ILE A 96 10.21 -3.95 -10.05
C ILE A 96 9.09 -3.76 -9.04
N SER A 97 9.16 -4.43 -7.89
CA SER A 97 8.18 -4.30 -6.80
C SER A 97 8.65 -3.29 -5.76
N GLY A 98 7.74 -2.46 -5.27
CA GLY A 98 7.98 -1.61 -4.12
C GLY A 98 7.83 -2.38 -2.80
N LEU A 99 8.12 -1.74 -1.68
CA LEU A 99 8.00 -2.34 -0.33
C LEU A 99 6.60 -2.90 -0.01
N CYS A 100 5.56 -2.39 -0.66
CA CYS A 100 4.19 -2.91 -0.53
C CYS A 100 3.93 -4.25 -1.26
N GLY A 101 4.94 -4.84 -1.91
CA GLY A 101 4.82 -6.08 -2.68
C GLY A 101 4.11 -5.94 -4.04
N ARG A 102 3.70 -4.72 -4.42
CA ARG A 102 3.15 -4.40 -5.76
C ARG A 102 4.19 -3.68 -6.60
N LEU A 103 3.96 -3.61 -7.91
CA LEU A 103 4.79 -2.83 -8.84
C LEU A 103 5.02 -1.40 -8.35
N MET A 104 6.27 -0.94 -8.50
CA MET A 104 6.69 0.39 -8.07
C MET A 104 5.88 1.48 -8.76
N CYS A 105 5.49 2.49 -7.99
CA CYS A 105 4.64 3.57 -8.47
C CYS A 105 5.41 4.59 -9.34
N CYS A 106 6.73 4.72 -9.17
CA CYS A 106 7.58 5.49 -10.07
C CYS A 106 7.54 4.97 -11.52
N LEU A 107 7.29 3.67 -11.74
CA LEU A 107 7.18 3.10 -13.08
C LEU A 107 6.09 3.79 -13.91
N SER A 108 4.96 4.19 -13.32
CA SER A 108 3.95 4.95 -14.06
C SER A 108 4.28 6.43 -14.18
N HIS A 109 5.04 6.99 -13.24
CA HIS A 109 5.39 8.41 -13.25
C HIS A 109 6.45 8.73 -14.29
N GLU A 110 7.44 7.86 -14.43
CA GLU A 110 8.61 8.09 -15.28
C GLU A 110 8.39 7.57 -16.71
N VAL A 111 7.37 6.73 -16.96
CA VAL A 111 7.20 6.02 -18.24
C VAL A 111 7.18 6.92 -19.47
N GLU A 112 6.61 8.11 -19.37
CA GLU A 112 6.51 9.06 -20.49
C GLU A 112 7.87 9.63 -20.89
N GLN A 113 8.85 9.63 -19.98
CA GLN A 113 10.21 10.11 -20.24
C GLN A 113 11.05 9.11 -21.05
N TYR A 114 10.57 7.88 -21.22
CA TYR A 114 11.26 6.84 -21.97
C TYR A 114 10.68 6.74 -23.38
N PRO A 115 11.48 6.52 -24.44
CA PRO A 115 10.95 6.32 -25.77
C PRO A 115 10.03 5.10 -25.81
N GLU A 116 8.99 5.13 -26.66
CA GLU A 116 8.23 3.92 -26.92
C GLU A 116 9.14 2.89 -27.59
N GLN A 117 9.19 1.68 -27.05
CA GLN A 117 9.84 0.59 -27.76
C GLN A 117 9.03 0.30 -29.03
N PRO A 118 9.66 0.29 -30.22
CA PRO A 118 8.97 -0.14 -31.42
C PRO A 118 8.40 -1.53 -31.15
N ARG A 119 7.10 -1.71 -31.40
CA ARG A 119 6.47 -3.02 -31.27
C ARG A 119 7.23 -3.96 -32.19
N GLY A 120 8.06 -4.84 -31.63
CA GLY A 120 8.72 -5.89 -32.38
C GLY A 120 7.68 -6.57 -33.25
N ARG A 121 7.83 -6.45 -34.57
CA ARG A 121 6.99 -7.20 -35.51
C ARG A 121 7.15 -8.67 -35.14
N ARG A 122 6.00 -9.34 -34.95
CA ARG A 122 5.94 -10.79 -34.75
C ARG A 122 6.60 -11.51 -35.92
#